data_AF-A0A512DBV4-F1
#
_entry.id   AF-A0A512DBV4-F1
#
_cell.length_a   1.000
_cell.length_b   1.000
_cell.length_c   1.000
_cell.angle_alpha   90.00
_cell.angle_beta   90.00
_cell.angle_gamma   90.00
#
_symmetry.space_group_name_H-M   'P 1'
#
loop_
_entity.id
_entity.type
_entity.pdbx_description
1 polymer ?
#
loop_
_entity_poly.entity_id
_entity_poly.type
_entity_poly.pdbx_seq_one_letter_code
_entity_poly.pdbx_strand_id
1 'polypeptide(L)'
;MTRRVTVVVALLVAVALAVGVLLGSVLVRQSPYAVPADTSVDAGFARDMQAHHGQAVELSRLVRDRTDDEAVRQLALDIMLTQDNQAGQMAGWLETWGLPQTSDQPPMTWAGTEHQHAAAASGDAAQGLASMPGWVSSADLARLDAARGVDAERLFLELMIPHHQGGVKMAQIAVDAAQGDQVRALARSIVRSQQAEITVLEDMLADRGGPLS
;
A
#
# COMPACT_ATOMS: atom_id res chain seq x y z
N MET A 1 12.82 -1.93 70.25
CA MET A 1 12.23 -2.73 69.15
C MET A 1 11.79 -1.88 67.97
N THR A 2 11.15 -0.72 68.18
CA THR A 2 10.61 0.18 67.14
C THR A 2 11.61 0.62 66.07
N ARG A 3 12.84 1.02 66.43
CA ARG A 3 13.86 1.51 65.48
C ARG A 3 14.36 0.46 64.48
N ARG A 4 14.37 -0.82 64.85
CA ARG A 4 14.76 -1.92 63.93
C ARG A 4 13.65 -2.23 62.93
N VAL A 5 12.39 -2.13 63.37
CA VAL A 5 11.22 -2.33 62.51
C VAL A 5 11.11 -1.23 61.46
N THR A 6 11.35 0.04 61.83
CA THR A 6 11.33 1.15 60.86
C THR A 6 12.42 1.04 59.80
N VAL A 7 13.62 0.60 60.16
CA VAL A 7 14.73 0.41 59.20
C VAL A 7 14.43 -0.73 58.22
N VAL A 8 13.86 -1.84 58.69
CA VAL A 8 13.47 -2.97 57.83
C VAL A 8 12.35 -2.57 56.86
N VAL A 9 11.33 -1.85 57.34
CA VAL A 9 10.24 -1.36 56.48
C VAL A 9 10.76 -0.37 55.42
N ALA A 10 11.64 0.56 55.80
CA ALA A 10 12.24 1.52 54.86
C ALA A 10 13.07 0.81 53.77
N LEU A 11 13.83 -0.23 54.13
CA LEU A 11 14.58 -1.03 53.17
C LEU A 11 13.68 -1.81 52.21
N LEU A 12 12.58 -2.39 52.71
CA LEU A 12 11.61 -3.11 51.87
C LEU A 12 10.92 -2.18 50.87
N VAL A 13 10.56 -0.96 51.29
CA VAL A 13 9.99 0.06 50.40
C VAL A 13 11.00 0.51 49.35
N ALA A 14 12.26 0.74 49.74
CA ALA A 14 13.32 1.13 48.80
C ALA A 14 13.60 0.03 47.77
N VAL A 15 13.61 -1.25 48.17
CA VAL A 15 13.75 -2.39 47.26
C VAL A 15 12.55 -2.50 46.33
N ALA A 16 11.32 -2.37 46.83
CA ALA A 16 10.12 -2.42 46.00
C ALA A 16 10.08 -1.29 44.96
N LEU A 17 10.50 -0.07 45.33
CA LEU A 17 10.63 1.06 44.40
C LEU A 17 11.74 0.82 43.37
N ALA A 18 12.90 0.31 43.78
CA ALA A 18 13.99 -0.01 42.86
C ALA A 18 13.59 -1.11 41.86
N VAL A 19 12.92 -2.16 42.33
CA VAL A 19 12.37 -3.24 41.51
C VAL A 19 11.28 -2.71 40.58
N GLY A 20 10.40 -1.83 41.06
CA GLY A 20 9.37 -1.18 40.22
C GLY A 20 9.96 -0.29 39.13
N VAL A 21 11.02 0.46 39.41
CA VAL A 21 11.75 1.27 38.42
C VAL A 21 12.52 0.39 37.43
N LEU A 22 13.12 -0.70 37.89
CA LEU A 22 13.81 -1.67 37.03
C LEU A 22 12.83 -2.41 36.11
N LEU A 23 11.71 -2.93 36.65
CA LEU A 23 10.68 -3.56 35.83
C LEU A 23 10.00 -2.55 34.91
N GLY A 24 9.67 -1.35 35.39
CA GLY A 24 9.09 -0.29 34.57
C GLY A 24 10.01 0.13 33.41
N SER A 25 11.32 0.26 33.66
CA SER A 25 12.29 0.59 32.61
C SER A 25 12.53 -0.57 31.64
N VAL A 26 12.44 -1.83 32.07
CA VAL A 26 12.50 -3.00 31.19
C VAL A 26 11.22 -3.13 30.34
N LEU A 27 10.05 -2.87 30.92
CA LEU A 27 8.75 -2.92 30.23
C LEU A 27 8.58 -1.75 29.25
N VAL A 28 9.03 -0.54 29.60
CA VAL A 28 9.03 0.64 28.69
C VAL A 28 10.12 0.54 27.62
N ARG A 29 11.19 -0.22 27.86
CA ARG A 29 12.22 -0.54 26.85
C ARG A 29 11.78 -1.57 25.82
N GLN A 30 10.58 -2.14 25.92
CA GLN A 30 10.10 -3.08 24.91
C GLN A 30 9.67 -2.32 23.65
N SER A 31 10.63 -2.29 22.73
CA SER A 31 10.57 -1.89 21.32
C SER A 31 10.29 -0.40 21.07
N PRO A 32 11.34 0.45 20.92
CA PRO A 32 11.24 1.47 19.89
C PRO A 32 10.88 0.72 18.60
N TYR A 33 9.75 1.04 17.96
CA TYR A 33 9.56 0.67 16.58
C TYR A 33 10.82 1.14 15.84
N ALA A 34 11.67 0.21 15.44
CA ALA A 34 12.87 0.55 14.70
C ALA A 34 12.35 1.18 13.40
N VAL A 35 12.62 2.47 13.22
CA VAL A 35 12.28 3.19 12.00
C VAL A 35 12.84 2.38 10.84
N PRO A 36 12.01 1.97 9.86
CA PRO A 36 12.49 1.21 8.73
C PRO A 36 13.59 1.97 7.99
N ALA A 37 14.59 1.26 7.48
CA ALA A 37 15.59 1.87 6.61
C ALA A 37 14.91 2.42 5.34
N ASP A 38 15.47 3.49 4.77
CA ASP A 38 14.94 4.13 3.56
C ASP A 38 14.80 3.16 2.37
N THR A 39 15.69 2.18 2.30
CA THR A 39 15.74 1.12 1.26
C THR A 39 15.02 -0.16 1.65
N SER A 40 14.31 -0.17 2.79
CA SER A 40 13.57 -1.35 3.26
C SER A 40 12.37 -1.68 2.37
N VAL A 41 11.90 -2.93 2.45
CA VAL A 41 10.63 -3.35 1.85
C VAL A 41 9.48 -2.48 2.33
N ASP A 42 9.45 -2.15 3.62
CA ASP A 42 8.42 -1.31 4.23
C ASP A 42 8.31 0.07 3.56
N ALA A 43 9.45 0.75 3.41
CA ALA A 43 9.51 2.08 2.80
C ALA A 43 9.28 2.03 1.28
N GLY A 44 9.90 1.06 0.60
CA GLY A 44 9.75 0.90 -0.85
C GLY A 44 8.32 0.55 -1.26
N PHE A 45 7.71 -0.43 -0.59
CA PHE A 45 6.30 -0.80 -0.82
C PHE A 45 5.37 0.39 -0.59
N ALA A 46 5.56 1.14 0.51
CA ALA A 46 4.71 2.29 0.82
C ALA A 46 4.75 3.35 -0.29
N ARG A 47 5.92 3.65 -0.85
CA ARG A 47 6.08 4.63 -1.94
C ARG A 47 5.47 4.15 -3.24
N ASP A 48 5.80 2.92 -3.64
CA ASP A 48 5.43 2.40 -4.94
C ASP A 48 3.95 2.08 -4.99
N MET A 49 3.40 1.46 -3.93
CA MET A 49 1.97 1.18 -3.85
C MET A 49 1.14 2.46 -3.70
N GLN A 50 1.66 3.53 -3.08
CA GLN A 50 1.03 4.86 -3.12
C GLN A 50 0.86 5.34 -4.57
N ALA A 51 1.93 5.25 -5.38
CA ALA A 51 1.90 5.72 -6.76
C ALA A 51 0.97 4.85 -7.61
N HIS A 52 1.03 3.53 -7.42
CA HIS A 52 0.14 2.55 -8.04
C HIS A 52 -1.33 2.85 -7.74
N HIS A 53 -1.68 3.06 -6.47
CA HIS A 53 -3.02 3.44 -6.05
C HIS A 53 -3.47 4.79 -6.63
N GLY A 54 -2.56 5.75 -6.75
CA GLY A 54 -2.82 7.02 -7.41
C GLY A 54 -3.34 6.86 -8.84
N GLN A 55 -2.81 5.89 -9.59
CA GLN A 55 -3.26 5.61 -10.96
C GLN A 55 -4.65 4.94 -10.98
N ALA A 56 -4.95 4.00 -10.07
CA ALA A 56 -6.29 3.41 -9.96
C ALA A 56 -7.37 4.45 -9.67
N VAL A 57 -7.04 5.41 -8.80
CA VAL A 57 -7.89 6.54 -8.45
C VAL A 57 -8.14 7.43 -9.68
N GLU A 58 -7.11 7.68 -10.50
CA GLU A 58 -7.25 8.40 -11.77
C GLU A 58 -8.17 7.67 -12.76
N LEU A 59 -7.92 6.37 -13.01
CA LEU A 59 -8.76 5.51 -13.85
C LEU A 59 -10.23 5.54 -13.41
N SER A 60 -10.47 5.45 -12.09
CA SER A 60 -11.80 5.45 -11.49
C SER A 60 -12.51 6.79 -11.64
N ARG A 61 -11.79 7.91 -11.49
CA ARG A 61 -12.35 9.26 -11.75
C ARG A 61 -12.71 9.43 -13.21
N LEU A 62 -11.84 9.00 -14.12
CA LEU A 62 -12.10 9.05 -15.55
C LEU A 62 -13.39 8.31 -15.89
N VAL A 63 -13.49 6.99 -15.61
CA VAL A 63 -14.69 6.22 -16.02
C VAL A 63 -15.98 6.79 -15.43
N ARG A 64 -15.95 7.24 -14.17
CA ARG A 64 -17.12 7.84 -13.51
C ARG A 64 -17.61 9.09 -14.25
N ASP A 65 -16.73 9.86 -14.87
CA ASP A 65 -17.10 11.06 -15.62
C ASP A 65 -17.37 10.77 -17.12
N ARG A 66 -17.32 9.48 -17.51
CA ARG A 66 -17.51 8.99 -18.90
C ARG A 66 -18.71 8.06 -19.08
N THR A 67 -19.38 7.65 -18.01
CA THR A 67 -20.62 6.86 -18.09
C THR A 67 -21.69 7.32 -17.08
N ASP A 68 -22.95 7.01 -17.42
CA ASP A 68 -24.13 7.13 -16.56
C ASP A 68 -24.52 5.78 -15.91
N ASP A 69 -23.83 4.68 -16.23
CA ASP A 69 -24.09 3.37 -15.64
C ASP A 69 -23.82 3.37 -14.12
N GLU A 70 -24.87 3.15 -13.32
CA GLU A 70 -24.80 3.27 -11.87
C GLU A 70 -23.86 2.23 -11.25
N ALA A 71 -23.82 1.00 -11.78
CA ALA A 71 -22.99 -0.07 -11.25
C ALA A 71 -21.49 0.22 -11.43
N VAL A 72 -21.09 0.69 -12.62
CA VAL A 72 -19.69 1.10 -12.88
C VAL A 72 -19.32 2.31 -12.05
N ARG A 73 -20.22 3.30 -11.91
CA ARG A 73 -19.97 4.49 -11.07
C ARG A 73 -19.80 4.13 -9.59
N GLN A 74 -20.58 3.18 -9.08
CA GLN A 74 -20.46 2.68 -7.71
C GLN A 74 -19.14 1.95 -7.51
N LEU A 75 -18.80 0.99 -8.39
CA LEU A 75 -17.53 0.28 -8.33
C LEU A 75 -16.33 1.24 -8.38
N ALA A 76 -16.35 2.21 -9.29
CA ALA A 76 -15.29 3.22 -9.41
C ALA A 76 -15.17 4.07 -8.13
N LEU A 77 -16.29 4.41 -7.48
CA LEU A 77 -16.28 5.13 -6.21
C LEU A 77 -15.68 4.28 -5.08
N ASP A 78 -16.04 3.00 -5.00
CA ASP A 78 -15.55 2.08 -3.97
C ASP A 78 -14.03 1.85 -4.09
N ILE A 79 -13.54 1.64 -5.32
CA ILE A 79 -12.11 1.53 -5.63
C ILE A 79 -11.40 2.84 -5.25
N MET A 80 -11.92 3.98 -5.69
CA MET A 80 -11.33 5.30 -5.42
C MET A 80 -11.19 5.54 -3.91
N LEU A 81 -12.25 5.34 -3.13
CA LEU A 81 -12.24 5.60 -1.69
C LEU A 81 -11.31 4.63 -0.94
N THR A 82 -11.32 3.36 -1.33
CA THR A 82 -10.48 2.34 -0.70
C THR A 82 -9.00 2.63 -0.99
N GLN A 83 -8.65 2.88 -2.24
CA GLN A 83 -7.26 3.11 -2.64
C GLN A 83 -6.73 4.47 -2.18
N ASP A 84 -7.54 5.55 -2.19
CA ASP A 84 -7.16 6.84 -1.59
C ASP A 84 -6.88 6.68 -0.08
N ASN A 85 -7.70 5.91 0.65
CA ASN A 85 -7.47 5.67 2.08
C ASN A 85 -6.17 4.89 2.34
N GLN A 86 -5.90 3.84 1.56
CA GLN A 86 -4.70 3.02 1.70
C GLN A 86 -3.44 3.81 1.32
N ALA A 87 -3.50 4.63 0.27
CA ALA A 87 -2.43 5.56 -0.11
C ALA A 87 -2.14 6.55 1.04
N GLY A 88 -3.18 7.12 1.66
CA GLY A 88 -3.03 8.01 2.82
C GLY A 88 -2.39 7.33 4.04
N GLN A 89 -2.69 6.06 4.29
CA GLN A 89 -2.03 5.29 5.37
C GLN A 89 -0.53 5.15 5.10
N MET A 90 -0.14 4.76 3.89
CA MET A 90 1.26 4.59 3.51
C MET A 90 2.03 5.92 3.54
N ALA A 91 1.41 7.00 3.05
CA ALA A 91 1.98 8.34 3.14
C ALA A 91 2.19 8.78 4.60
N GLY A 92 1.21 8.52 5.46
CA GLY A 92 1.30 8.82 6.89
C GLY A 92 2.38 8.01 7.62
N TRP A 93 2.63 6.77 7.20
CA TRP A 93 3.74 5.98 7.73
C TRP A 93 5.09 6.55 7.34
N LEU A 94 5.30 6.89 6.06
CA LEU A 94 6.54 7.52 5.59
C LEU A 94 6.82 8.81 6.36
N GLU A 95 5.81 9.66 6.58
CA GLU A 95 5.92 10.87 7.39
C GLU A 95 6.30 10.54 8.85
N THR A 96 5.61 9.58 9.47
CA THR A 96 5.88 9.18 10.87
C THR A 96 7.28 8.58 11.03
N TRP A 97 7.79 7.89 10.01
CA TRP A 97 9.14 7.33 9.96
C TRP A 97 10.21 8.38 9.60
N GLY A 98 9.82 9.61 9.24
CA GLY A 98 10.75 10.64 8.79
C GLY A 98 11.41 10.31 7.45
N LEU A 99 10.73 9.53 6.60
CA LEU A 99 11.20 9.10 5.29
C LEU A 99 10.54 9.92 4.17
N PRO A 100 11.27 10.20 3.06
CA PRO A 100 10.69 10.89 1.91
C PRO A 100 9.51 10.12 1.28
N GLN A 101 8.53 10.86 0.73
CA GLN A 101 7.37 10.30 0.02
C GLN A 101 7.73 9.66 -1.33
N THR A 102 8.90 9.98 -1.87
CA THR A 102 9.44 9.46 -3.13
C THR A 102 10.85 8.92 -2.92
N SER A 103 11.33 8.08 -3.84
CA SER A 103 12.68 7.52 -3.82
C SER A 103 13.44 7.93 -5.07
N ASP A 104 14.76 8.09 -4.95
CA ASP A 104 15.67 8.23 -6.11
C ASP A 104 15.99 6.88 -6.75
N GLN A 105 15.65 5.77 -6.08
CA GLN A 105 15.78 4.43 -6.66
C GLN A 105 14.63 4.14 -7.62
N PRO A 106 14.87 3.37 -8.70
CA PRO A 106 13.80 2.90 -9.56
C PRO A 106 12.72 2.14 -8.75
N PRO A 107 11.43 2.23 -9.15
CA PRO A 107 10.37 1.43 -8.54
C PRO A 107 10.71 -0.05 -8.53
N MET A 108 10.14 -0.77 -7.58
CA MET A 108 10.32 -2.21 -7.33
C MET A 108 11.75 -2.64 -6.94
N THR A 109 12.70 -1.72 -6.76
CA THR A 109 14.06 -2.07 -6.27
C THR A 109 14.01 -2.81 -4.91
N TRP A 110 13.04 -2.45 -4.06
CA TRP A 110 12.79 -3.07 -2.76
C TRP A 110 12.27 -4.52 -2.84
N ALA A 111 11.76 -4.96 -3.98
CA ALA A 111 11.16 -6.28 -4.18
C ALA A 111 12.19 -7.40 -4.48
N GLY A 112 13.48 -7.11 -4.42
CA GLY A 112 14.55 -8.07 -4.67
C GLY A 112 14.92 -8.25 -6.15
N THR A 113 15.98 -9.01 -6.41
CA THR A 113 16.65 -9.11 -7.72
C THR A 113 15.83 -9.77 -8.83
N GLU A 114 14.88 -10.65 -8.49
CA GLU A 114 14.08 -11.37 -9.49
C GLU A 114 13.13 -10.44 -10.28
N HIS A 115 12.75 -9.31 -9.68
CA HIS A 115 11.88 -8.30 -10.29
C HIS A 115 12.63 -7.09 -10.89
N GLN A 116 13.96 -7.06 -10.79
CA GLN A 116 14.79 -5.94 -11.31
C GLN A 116 14.99 -5.98 -12.84
N HIS A 117 14.67 -7.11 -13.50
CA HIS A 117 14.93 -7.28 -14.94
C HIS A 117 14.04 -6.44 -15.86
N ALA A 118 12.99 -5.78 -15.34
CA ALA A 118 12.14 -4.87 -16.11
C ALA A 118 12.55 -3.39 -16.03
N ALA A 119 13.33 -2.98 -15.02
CA ALA A 119 13.57 -1.57 -14.70
C ALA A 119 14.82 -0.95 -15.37
N ALA A 120 15.67 -1.75 -16.01
CA ALA A 120 17.02 -1.32 -16.41
C ALA A 120 17.13 -0.55 -17.74
N ALA A 121 16.02 -0.14 -18.38
CA ALA A 121 16.07 0.33 -19.77
C ALA A 121 15.94 1.84 -20.01
N SER A 122 15.53 2.69 -19.05
CA SER A 122 15.23 4.08 -19.44
C SER A 122 15.18 5.08 -18.27
N GLY A 123 16.00 6.14 -18.35
CA GLY A 123 16.28 7.12 -17.29
C GLY A 123 15.30 8.28 -17.15
N ASP A 124 14.01 8.07 -17.41
CA ASP A 124 12.96 9.06 -17.14
C ASP A 124 12.10 8.58 -15.97
N ALA A 125 11.84 9.43 -14.98
CA ALA A 125 11.09 9.06 -13.77
C ALA A 125 9.67 8.57 -14.10
N ALA A 126 9.07 9.12 -15.17
CA ALA A 126 7.78 8.66 -15.71
C ALA A 126 7.87 7.25 -16.35
N GLN A 127 9.02 6.89 -16.91
CA GLN A 127 9.28 5.54 -17.42
C GLN A 127 9.60 4.55 -16.28
N GLY A 128 10.14 5.05 -15.17
CA GLY A 128 10.39 4.26 -13.97
C GLY A 128 9.10 3.68 -13.38
N LEU A 129 8.03 4.46 -13.28
CA LEU A 129 6.73 3.99 -12.77
C LEU A 129 6.12 2.89 -13.65
N ALA A 130 6.36 2.94 -14.96
CA ALA A 130 5.91 1.91 -15.90
C ALA A 130 6.56 0.54 -15.69
N SER A 131 7.61 0.45 -14.86
CA SER A 131 8.18 -0.84 -14.44
C SER A 131 7.33 -1.56 -13.40
N MET A 132 6.40 -0.86 -12.73
CA MET A 132 5.49 -1.49 -11.76
C MET A 132 4.52 -2.44 -12.49
N PRO A 133 4.29 -3.65 -11.95
CA PRO A 133 3.33 -4.59 -12.53
C PRO A 133 1.94 -3.96 -12.70
N GLY A 134 1.33 -4.14 -13.88
CA GLY A 134 -0.03 -3.65 -14.14
C GLY A 134 -0.16 -2.15 -14.35
N TRP A 135 0.94 -1.39 -14.41
CA TRP A 135 0.90 0.03 -14.69
C TRP A 135 0.27 0.32 -16.05
N VAL A 136 -0.70 1.23 -16.08
CA VAL A 136 -1.41 1.67 -17.28
C VAL A 136 -0.58 2.72 -18.02
N SER A 137 -0.47 2.56 -19.33
CA SER A 137 0.27 3.49 -20.18
C SER A 137 -0.46 4.83 -20.33
N SER A 138 0.28 5.91 -20.60
CA SER A 138 -0.32 7.22 -20.90
C SER A 138 -1.22 7.19 -22.14
N ALA A 139 -0.91 6.33 -23.12
CA ALA A 139 -1.75 6.12 -24.29
C ALA A 139 -3.10 5.48 -23.92
N ASP A 140 -3.10 4.51 -23.01
CA ASP A 140 -4.33 3.86 -22.54
C ASP A 140 -5.16 4.77 -21.63
N LEU A 141 -4.52 5.58 -20.78
CA LEU A 141 -5.21 6.64 -20.03
C LEU A 141 -5.90 7.63 -20.98
N ALA A 142 -5.22 8.06 -22.06
CA ALA A 142 -5.81 8.94 -23.06
C ALA A 142 -6.96 8.27 -23.83
N ARG A 143 -6.86 6.96 -24.11
CA ARG A 143 -7.97 6.18 -24.70
C ARG A 143 -9.17 6.14 -23.76
N LEU A 144 -8.97 5.91 -22.47
CA LEU A 144 -10.05 5.92 -21.48
C LEU A 144 -10.70 7.31 -21.36
N ASP A 145 -9.88 8.37 -21.31
CA ASP A 145 -10.40 9.73 -21.25
C ASP A 145 -11.24 10.12 -22.47
N ALA A 146 -10.90 9.59 -23.65
CA ALA A 146 -11.62 9.81 -24.90
C ALA A 146 -12.88 8.93 -25.07
N ALA A 147 -12.93 7.77 -24.42
CA ALA A 147 -14.06 6.84 -24.51
C ALA A 147 -15.32 7.38 -23.78
N ARG A 148 -16.51 6.89 -24.16
CA ARG A 148 -17.80 7.28 -23.55
C ARG A 148 -18.72 6.08 -23.44
N GLY A 149 -19.62 6.09 -22.45
CA GLY A 149 -20.63 5.05 -22.22
C GLY A 149 -20.00 3.66 -22.09
N VAL A 150 -20.62 2.66 -22.72
CA VAL A 150 -20.20 1.26 -22.63
C VAL A 150 -18.75 1.03 -23.07
N ASP A 151 -18.22 1.80 -24.03
CA ASP A 151 -16.82 1.67 -24.43
C ASP A 151 -15.87 2.16 -23.33
N ALA A 152 -16.22 3.23 -22.60
CA ALA A 152 -15.44 3.69 -21.45
C ALA A 152 -15.48 2.67 -20.31
N GLU A 153 -16.65 2.07 -20.08
CA GLU A 153 -16.84 1.04 -19.06
C GLU A 153 -15.96 -0.19 -19.36
N ARG A 154 -16.03 -0.73 -20.58
CA ARG A 154 -15.23 -1.89 -21.00
C ARG A 154 -13.74 -1.59 -20.91
N LEU A 155 -13.30 -0.43 -21.39
CA LEU A 155 -11.90 -0.04 -21.34
C LEU A 155 -11.41 0.12 -19.90
N PHE A 156 -12.19 0.72 -19.01
CA PHE A 156 -11.86 0.82 -17.59
C PHE A 156 -11.67 -0.56 -16.97
N LEU A 157 -12.61 -1.48 -17.19
CA LEU A 157 -12.55 -2.84 -16.63
C LEU A 157 -11.33 -3.61 -17.19
N GLU A 158 -11.09 -3.51 -18.50
CA GLU A 158 -9.94 -4.14 -19.18
C GLU A 158 -8.59 -3.63 -18.67
N LEU A 159 -8.51 -2.35 -18.28
CA LEU A 159 -7.30 -1.75 -17.70
C LEU A 159 -7.16 -2.03 -16.20
N MET A 160 -8.26 -2.01 -15.44
CA MET A 160 -8.23 -2.18 -13.99
C MET A 160 -7.93 -3.62 -13.56
N ILE A 161 -8.34 -4.64 -14.34
CA ILE A 161 -8.02 -6.05 -14.05
C ILE A 161 -6.50 -6.30 -13.97
N PRO A 162 -5.70 -6.02 -15.01
CA PRO A 162 -4.25 -6.21 -14.95
C PRO A 162 -3.58 -5.25 -13.95
N HIS A 163 -4.14 -4.05 -13.74
CA HIS A 163 -3.69 -3.13 -12.69
C HIS A 163 -3.79 -3.78 -11.30
N HIS A 164 -4.97 -4.29 -10.93
CA HIS A 164 -5.18 -5.00 -9.67
C HIS A 164 -4.32 -6.25 -9.54
N GLN A 165 -4.17 -7.04 -10.61
CA GLN A 165 -3.28 -8.21 -10.60
C GLN A 165 -1.82 -7.79 -10.30
N GLY A 166 -1.40 -6.65 -10.82
CA GLY A 166 -0.11 -6.04 -10.50
C GLY A 166 0.01 -5.63 -9.03
N GLY A 167 -1.00 -4.94 -8.52
CA GLY A 167 -1.08 -4.54 -7.12
C GLY A 167 -1.07 -5.74 -6.15
N VAL A 168 -1.76 -6.84 -6.49
CA VAL A 168 -1.74 -8.10 -5.72
C VAL A 168 -0.32 -8.68 -5.68
N LYS A 169 0.41 -8.70 -6.80
CA LYS A 169 1.81 -9.19 -6.83
C LYS A 169 2.71 -8.36 -5.92
N MET A 170 2.64 -7.03 -6.02
CA MET A 170 3.41 -6.12 -5.17
C MET A 170 3.07 -6.33 -3.68
N ALA A 171 1.79 -6.44 -3.35
CA ALA A 171 1.34 -6.66 -1.98
C ALA A 171 1.79 -8.01 -1.44
N GLN A 172 1.77 -9.09 -2.25
CA GLN A 172 2.25 -10.40 -1.80
C GLN A 172 3.74 -10.37 -1.42
N ILE A 173 4.58 -9.67 -2.20
CA ILE A 173 6.00 -9.48 -1.86
C ILE A 173 6.14 -8.77 -0.51
N ALA A 174 5.34 -7.73 -0.25
CA ALA A 174 5.35 -7.04 1.04
C ALA A 174 4.83 -7.93 2.19
N VAL A 175 3.85 -8.80 1.95
CA VAL A 175 3.39 -9.79 2.96
C VAL A 175 4.55 -10.69 3.40
N ASP A 176 5.37 -11.11 2.44
CA ASP A 176 6.43 -12.11 2.67
C ASP A 176 7.72 -11.48 3.22
N ALA A 177 8.05 -10.25 2.82
CA ALA A 177 9.36 -9.65 3.06
C ALA A 177 9.38 -8.39 3.96
N ALA A 178 8.24 -7.69 4.15
CA ALA A 178 8.21 -6.49 4.99
C ALA A 178 8.48 -6.85 6.45
N GLN A 179 9.12 -5.94 7.21
CA GLN A 179 9.46 -6.18 8.62
C GLN A 179 8.37 -5.68 9.57
N GLY A 180 7.67 -4.61 9.22
CA GLY A 180 6.60 -3.98 10.00
C GLY A 180 5.29 -4.76 9.96
N ASP A 181 4.72 -5.05 11.12
CA ASP A 181 3.44 -5.73 11.25
C ASP A 181 2.29 -4.98 10.58
N GLN A 182 2.29 -3.64 10.69
CA GLN A 182 1.31 -2.77 10.05
C GLN A 182 1.38 -2.83 8.52
N VAL A 183 2.60 -2.90 7.96
CA VAL A 183 2.80 -3.02 6.50
C VAL A 183 2.29 -4.37 6.02
N ARG A 184 2.71 -5.47 6.67
CA ARG A 184 2.21 -6.81 6.34
C ARG A 184 0.69 -6.92 6.48
N ALA A 185 0.10 -6.28 7.49
CA ALA A 185 -1.34 -6.28 7.71
C ALA A 185 -2.10 -5.59 6.58
N LEU A 186 -1.66 -4.39 6.18
CA LEU A 186 -2.24 -3.67 5.04
C LEU A 186 -2.04 -4.44 3.74
N ALA A 187 -0.84 -4.96 3.48
CA ALA A 187 -0.55 -5.73 2.28
C ALA A 187 -1.47 -6.96 2.16
N ARG A 188 -1.69 -7.71 3.24
CA ARG A 188 -2.69 -8.80 3.25
C ARG A 188 -4.11 -8.30 2.97
N SER A 189 -4.46 -7.10 3.45
CA SER A 189 -5.76 -6.49 3.16
C SER A 189 -5.91 -6.17 1.67
N ILE A 190 -4.87 -5.58 1.07
CA ILE A 190 -4.80 -5.25 -0.36
C ILE A 190 -4.93 -6.52 -1.22
N VAL A 191 -4.21 -7.60 -0.88
CA VAL A 191 -4.32 -8.89 -1.59
C VAL A 191 -5.78 -9.37 -1.59
N ARG A 192 -6.43 -9.38 -0.41
CA ARG A 192 -7.81 -9.86 -0.30
C ARG A 192 -8.81 -8.98 -1.06
N SER A 193 -8.73 -7.65 -0.89
CA SER A 193 -9.70 -6.74 -1.52
C SER A 193 -9.54 -6.73 -3.03
N GLN A 194 -8.31 -6.60 -3.54
CA GLN A 194 -8.08 -6.57 -4.99
C GLN A 194 -8.40 -7.91 -5.66
N GLN A 195 -8.19 -9.05 -5.00
CA GLN A 195 -8.59 -10.35 -5.55
C GLN A 195 -10.11 -10.49 -5.66
N ALA A 196 -10.88 -9.96 -4.70
CA ALA A 196 -12.33 -9.94 -4.77
C ALA A 196 -12.83 -8.95 -5.85
N GLU A 197 -12.20 -7.78 -5.94
CA GLU A 197 -12.52 -6.78 -6.96
C GLU A 197 -12.21 -7.30 -8.38
N ILE A 198 -11.13 -8.08 -8.59
CA ILE A 198 -10.85 -8.72 -9.88
C ILE A 198 -12.02 -9.57 -10.36
N THR A 199 -12.62 -10.37 -9.48
CA THR A 199 -13.80 -11.19 -9.85
C THR A 199 -14.97 -10.31 -10.28
N VAL A 200 -15.25 -9.23 -9.54
CA VAL A 200 -16.32 -8.27 -9.90
C VAL A 200 -16.03 -7.59 -11.24
N LEU A 201 -14.78 -7.19 -11.47
CA LEU A 201 -14.35 -6.54 -12.71
C LEU A 201 -14.50 -7.48 -13.92
N GLU A 202 -14.09 -8.74 -13.77
CA GLU A 202 -14.20 -9.78 -14.80
C GLU A 202 -15.66 -10.07 -15.15
N ASP A 203 -16.53 -10.22 -14.15
CA ASP A 203 -17.96 -10.44 -14.33
C ASP A 203 -18.61 -9.25 -15.06
N MET A 204 -18.35 -8.03 -14.59
CA MET A 204 -18.88 -6.81 -15.21
C MET A 204 -18.39 -6.60 -16.65
N LEU A 205 -17.18 -7.04 -16.97
CA LEU A 205 -16.62 -6.97 -18.32
C LEU A 205 -17.29 -7.99 -19.23
N ALA A 206 -17.52 -9.21 -18.75
CA ALA A 206 -18.25 -10.25 -19.47
C ALA A 206 -19.68 -9.81 -19.80
N ASP A 207 -20.40 -9.23 -18.82
CA ASP A 207 -21.76 -8.70 -18.99
C ASP A 207 -21.85 -7.58 -20.05
N ARG A 208 -20.73 -6.89 -20.30
CA ARG A 208 -20.60 -5.80 -21.28
C ARG A 208 -20.03 -6.26 -22.63
N GLY A 209 -19.99 -7.56 -22.89
CA GLY A 209 -19.55 -8.12 -24.17
C GLY A 209 -18.05 -8.35 -24.28
N GLY A 210 -17.33 -8.33 -23.16
CA GLY A 210 -15.90 -8.67 -23.09
C GLY A 210 -14.95 -7.53 -23.50
N PRO A 211 -13.64 -7.82 -23.63
CA PRO A 211 -12.61 -6.84 -24.02
C PRO A 211 -12.92 -6.15 -25.35
N LEU A 212 -12.40 -4.93 -25.55
CA LEU A 212 -12.72 -4.13 -26.74
C LEU A 212 -12.07 -4.62 -28.05
N SER A 213 -11.07 -5.51 -27.97
CA SER A 213 -10.29 -6.13 -29.07
C SER A 213 -9.87 -5.19 -30.20
#